data_AF-A0A183FML7-F1
#
_entry.id   AF-A0A183FML7-F1
#
_cell.length_a   1.000
_cell.length_b   1.000
_cell.length_c   1.000
_cell.angle_alpha   90.00
_cell.angle_beta   90.00
_cell.angle_gamma   90.00
#
_symmetry.space_group_name_H-M   'P 1'
#
loop_
_entity.id
_entity.type
_entity.pdbx_description
1 polymer ?
#
loop_
_entity_poly.entity_id
_entity_poly.type
_entity_poly.pdbx_seq_one_letter_code
_entity_poly.pdbx_strand_id
1 'polypeptide(L)'
;MLYFELLPQCRTVTASIYTDQLEKLAAAIREKRPRRASVHLLHGWETVAYPPYSSDLAPSDYHLFRPLKHYLAGRKFTNYDNLKSDIADFFES
;
A
#
# COMPACT_ATOMS: atom_id res chain seq x y z
N MET A 1 -10.83 0.10 -5.20
CA MET A 1 -10.18 1.26 -4.55
C MET A 1 -9.15 0.78 -3.53
N LEU A 2 -7.88 0.96 -3.89
CA LEU A 2 -6.72 0.62 -3.07
C LEU A 2 -6.44 1.78 -2.10
N TYR A 3 -6.00 1.49 -0.87
CA TYR A 3 -5.51 2.52 0.05
C TYR A 3 -3.98 2.49 0.02
N PHE A 4 -3.37 3.65 -0.18
CA PHE A 4 -1.92 3.81 -0.17
C PHE A 4 -1.56 5.14 0.49
N GLU A 5 -0.39 5.18 1.11
CA GLU A 5 0.22 6.41 1.61
C GLU A 5 1.63 6.51 1.06
N LEU A 6 1.99 7.70 0.58
CA LEU A 6 3.37 8.06 0.29
C LEU A 6 3.92 8.79 1.53
N LEU A 7 5.14 8.43 1.93
CA LEU A 7 5.84 9.14 3.00
C LEU A 7 6.57 10.37 2.44
N PRO A 8 6.76 11.42 3.25
CA PRO A 8 7.62 12.54 2.90
C PRO A 8 9.03 12.09 2.49
N GLN A 9 9.69 12.90 1.67
CA GLN A 9 11.05 12.63 1.21
C GLN A 9 12.00 12.37 2.39
N CYS A 10 12.83 11.33 2.26
CA CYS A 10 13.81 10.88 3.27
C CYS A 10 13.21 10.36 4.59
N ARG A 11 11.91 10.03 4.65
CA ARG A 11 11.29 9.41 5.82
C ARG A 11 11.09 7.90 5.61
N THR A 12 11.48 7.11 6.60
CA THR A 12 11.30 5.65 6.61
C THR A 12 10.11 5.26 7.49
N VAL A 13 9.45 4.15 7.16
CA VAL A 13 8.40 3.56 8.00
C VAL A 13 9.04 3.06 9.30
N THR A 14 8.74 3.70 10.43
CA THR A 14 9.07 3.22 11.78
C THR A 14 7.90 2.42 12.35
N ALA A 15 8.11 1.72 13.47
CA ALA A 15 7.05 0.95 14.13
C ALA A 15 5.80 1.80 14.43
N SER A 16 5.99 3.02 14.95
CA SER A 16 4.89 3.97 15.23
C SER A 16 4.14 4.41 13.97
N ILE A 17 4.87 4.69 12.88
CA ILE A 17 4.25 5.08 11.60
C ILE A 17 3.44 3.91 11.06
N TYR A 18 3.98 2.69 11.14
CA TYR A 18 3.31 1.50 10.65
C TYR A 18 2.02 1.19 11.44
N THR A 19 2.02 1.34 12.76
CA THR A 19 0.81 1.16 13.57
C THR A 19 -0.27 2.17 13.21
N ASP A 20 0.10 3.45 13.06
CA ASP A 20 -0.84 4.49 12.65
C ASP A 20 -1.43 4.22 11.25
N GLN A 21 -0.60 3.70 10.34
CA GLN A 21 -1.02 3.32 8.98
C GLN A 21 -2.03 2.16 8.98
N LEU A 22 -1.84 1.17 9.85
CA LEU A 22 -2.77 0.05 9.98
C LEU A 22 -4.13 0.51 10.52
N GLU A 23 -4.15 1.44 11.47
CA GLU A 23 -5.40 2.01 12.00
C GLU A 23 -6.18 2.78 10.93
N LYS A 24 -5.49 3.60 10.13
CA LYS A 24 -6.12 4.32 9.02
C LYS A 24 -6.62 3.38 7.92
N LEU A 25 -5.84 2.35 7.59
CA LEU A 25 -6.25 1.30 6.66
C LEU A 25 -7.51 0.59 7.16
N ALA A 26 -7.62 0.37 8.47
CA ALA A 26 -8.80 -0.21 9.09
C ALA A 26 -10.06 0.64 8.93
N ALA A 27 -9.94 1.94 9.18
CA ALA A 27 -11.02 2.87 8.94
C ALA A 27 -11.47 2.84 7.47
N ALA A 28 -10.51 2.90 6.54
CA ALA A 28 -10.79 2.87 5.10
C ALA A 28 -11.46 1.56 4.64
N ILE A 29 -11.06 0.41 5.18
CA ILE A 29 -11.69 -0.89 4.86
C ILE A 29 -13.13 -0.93 5.37
N ARG A 30 -13.37 -0.49 6.61
CA ARG A 30 -14.71 -0.46 7.22
C ARG A 30 -15.68 0.40 6.41
N GLU A 31 -15.21 1.54 5.91
CA GLU A 31 -15.98 2.44 5.05
C GLU A 31 -16.24 1.82 3.67
N LYS A 32 -15.18 1.38 2.97
CA LYS A 32 -15.29 0.96 1.56
C LYS A 32 -15.85 -0.45 1.38
N ARG A 33 -15.82 -1.28 2.43
CA ARG A 33 -16.24 -2.70 2.38
C ARG A 33 -16.99 -3.08 3.65
N PRO A 34 -18.25 -2.63 3.83
CA PRO A 34 -19.03 -2.93 5.02
C PRO A 34 -19.27 -4.44 5.21
N ARG A 35 -19.31 -5.22 4.11
CA ARG A 35 -19.45 -6.69 4.15
C ARG A 35 -18.18 -7.44 4.60
N ARG A 36 -17.02 -6.77 4.65
CA ARG A 36 -15.74 -7.31 5.14
C ARG A 36 -15.25 -6.56 6.37
N ALA A 37 -16.12 -5.83 7.06
CA ALA A 37 -15.78 -5.05 8.24
C ALA A 37 -15.42 -5.90 9.47
N SER A 38 -15.63 -7.22 9.41
CA SER A 38 -15.17 -8.20 10.41
C SER A 38 -13.65 -8.48 10.36
N VAL A 39 -12.91 -7.74 9.53
CA VAL A 39 -11.45 -7.76 9.52
C VAL A 39 -10.94 -6.98 10.76
N HIS A 40 -10.81 -7.68 11.88
CA HIS A 40 -10.39 -7.17 13.19
C HIS A 40 -8.92 -6.72 13.18
N LEU A 41 -8.69 -5.45 12.86
CA LEU A 41 -7.37 -4.84 12.62
C LEU A 41 -6.52 -4.55 13.87
N LEU A 42 -6.65 -5.33 14.93
CA LEU A 42 -5.67 -5.25 16.02
C LEU A 42 -5.42 -6.58 16.76
N HIS A 43 -6.25 -7.62 16.61
CA HIS A 43 -6.05 -8.90 17.33
C HIS A 43 -6.57 -10.16 16.61
N GLY A 44 -6.95 -10.09 15.32
CA GLY A 44 -7.70 -11.19 14.69
C GLY A 44 -7.39 -11.49 13.22
N TRP A 45 -6.24 -11.07 12.70
CA TRP A 45 -5.79 -11.55 11.38
C TRP A 45 -5.03 -12.85 11.57
N GLU A 46 -5.40 -13.90 10.84
CA GLU A 46 -4.50 -15.02 10.64
C GLU A 46 -3.29 -14.49 9.87
N THR A 47 -2.15 -14.42 10.54
CA THR A 47 -0.88 -14.14 9.88
C THR A 47 -0.55 -15.32 8.98
N VAL A 48 -0.72 -15.14 7.67
CA VAL A 48 -0.31 -16.15 6.70
C VAL A 48 1.21 -16.32 6.84
N ALA A 49 1.64 -17.54 7.14
CA ALA A 49 3.06 -17.84 7.24
C ALA A 49 3.73 -17.53 5.90
N TYR A 50 4.79 -16.72 5.94
CA TYR A 50 5.50 -16.29 4.75
C TYR A 50 6.98 -16.69 4.83
N PRO A 51 7.51 -17.43 3.85
CA PRO A 51 8.92 -17.81 3.85
C PRO A 51 9.83 -16.58 3.64
N PRO A 52 11.02 -16.55 4.27
CA PRO A 52 11.99 -15.47 4.05
C PRO A 52 12.35 -15.33 2.56
N TYR A 53 12.46 -14.09 2.09
CA TYR A 53 12.92 -13.72 0.74
C TYR A 53 12.05 -14.18 -0.45
N SER A 54 10.78 -14.55 -0.22
CA SER A 54 9.92 -15.08 -1.28
C SER A 54 9.10 -14.01 -2.00
N SER A 55 9.72 -12.97 -2.57
CA SER A 55 8.98 -11.88 -3.25
C SER A 55 8.05 -12.37 -4.38
N ASP A 56 8.34 -13.53 -4.98
CA ASP A 56 7.51 -14.23 -5.95
C ASP A 56 6.15 -14.68 -5.41
N LEU A 57 6.01 -14.86 -4.10
CA LEU A 57 4.76 -15.26 -3.45
C LEU A 57 3.88 -14.06 -3.05
N ALA A 58 4.40 -12.83 -3.05
CA ALA A 58 3.69 -11.65 -2.57
C ALA A 58 2.91 -11.01 -3.73
N PRO A 59 1.57 -10.98 -3.68
CA PRO A 59 0.77 -10.33 -4.73
C PRO A 59 1.12 -8.85 -4.94
N SER A 60 1.60 -8.16 -3.90
CA SER A 60 2.13 -6.80 -4.03
C SER A 60 3.33 -6.75 -4.97
N ASP A 61 4.26 -7.68 -4.86
CA ASP A 61 5.55 -7.60 -5.54
C ASP A 61 5.47 -8.11 -6.97
N TYR A 62 4.90 -9.30 -7.19
CA TYR A 62 4.87 -9.88 -8.54
C TYR A 62 3.78 -9.28 -9.43
N HIS A 63 2.65 -8.83 -8.85
CA HIS A 63 1.50 -8.36 -9.62
C HIS A 63 1.31 -6.84 -9.61
N LEU A 64 1.45 -6.18 -8.44
CA LEU A 64 1.17 -4.75 -8.33
C LEU A 64 2.39 -3.88 -8.70
N PHE A 65 3.54 -4.16 -8.09
CA PHE A 65 4.73 -3.32 -8.26
C PHE A 65 5.43 -3.51 -9.60
N ARG A 66 5.33 -4.69 -10.21
CA ARG A 66 5.93 -4.93 -11.54
C ARG A 66 5.34 -3.99 -12.61
N PRO A 67 4.02 -3.93 -12.85
CA PRO A 67 3.42 -2.98 -13.79
C PRO A 67 3.64 -1.52 -13.38
N LEU A 68 3.55 -1.19 -12.08
CA LEU A 68 3.81 0.17 -11.59
C LEU A 68 5.25 0.61 -11.92
N LYS A 69 6.24 -0.27 -11.74
CA LYS A 69 7.63 0.02 -12.11
C LYS A 69 7.79 0.29 -13.60
N HIS A 70 7.09 -0.47 -14.46
CA HIS A 70 7.08 -0.20 -15.90
C HIS A 70 6.40 1.13 -16.24
N TYR A 71 5.29 1.46 -15.57
CA TYR A 71 4.59 2.73 -15.75
C TYR A 71 5.44 3.95 -15.35
N LEU A 72 6.20 3.82 -14.26
CA LEU A 72 7.09 4.86 -13.74
C LEU A 72 8.44 4.93 -14.48
N ALA A 73 8.81 3.90 -15.24
CA ALA A 73 10.10 3.85 -15.92
C ALA A 73 10.23 5.01 -16.93
N GLY A 74 11.33 5.76 -16.83
CA GLY A 74 11.62 6.89 -17.72
C GLY A 74 10.91 8.20 -17.34
N ARG A 75 9.99 8.19 -16.39
CA ARG A 75 9.37 9.42 -15.86
C ARG A 75 10.33 10.13 -14.90
N LYS A 76 10.34 11.46 -14.95
CA LYS A 76 11.08 12.31 -14.02
C LYS A 76 10.09 13.17 -13.26
N PHE A 77 10.12 13.08 -11.94
CA PHE A 77 9.27 13.87 -11.06
C PHE A 77 10.08 14.98 -10.42
N THR A 78 9.61 16.21 -10.54
CA THR A 78 10.20 17.39 -9.90
C THR A 78 9.52 17.74 -8.58
N ASN A 79 8.26 17.33 -8.42
CA ASN A 79 7.46 17.55 -7.22
C ASN A 79 6.85 16.23 -6.73
N TYR A 80 6.74 16.13 -5.41
CA TYR A 80 6.08 15.06 -4.70
C TYR A 80 4.59 14.94 -5.06
N ASP A 81 3.89 16.07 -5.22
CA ASP A 81 2.46 16.06 -5.56
C ASP A 81 2.21 15.46 -6.94
N ASN A 82 3.10 15.73 -7.90
CA ASN A 82 3.02 15.15 -9.25
C ASN A 82 3.19 13.63 -9.19
N LEU A 83 4.16 13.14 -8.40
CA LEU A 83 4.34 11.70 -8.18
C LEU A 83 3.10 11.06 -7.55
N LYS A 84 2.51 11.74 -6.55
CA LYS A 84 1.32 11.25 -5.86
C LYS A 84 0.11 11.18 -6.80
N SER A 85 -0.08 12.17 -7.66
CA SER A 85 -1.16 12.17 -8.66
C SER A 85 -0.96 11.06 -9.68
N ASP A 86 0.22 10.92 -10.25
CA ASP A 86 0.53 9.89 -11.26
C ASP A 86 0.27 8.46 -10.74
N ILE A 87 0.61 8.22 -9.47
CA ILE A 87 0.36 6.94 -8.81
C ILE A 87 -1.13 6.73 -8.54
N ALA A 88 -1.87 7.79 -8.17
CA ALA A 88 -3.32 7.71 -8.02
C ALA A 88 -3.99 7.36 -9.35
N ASP A 89 -3.62 8.05 -10.43
CA ASP A 89 -4.14 7.80 -11.78
C ASP A 89 -3.88 6.36 -12.23
N PHE A 90 -2.70 5.80 -11.92
CA PHE A 90 -2.38 4.40 -12.23
C PHE A 90 -3.29 3.40 -11.51
N PHE A 91 -3.71 3.68 -10.27
CA PHE A 91 -4.59 2.80 -9.51
C PHE A 91 -6.09 3.01 -9.81
N GLU A 92 -6.43 4.10 -10.48
CA GLU A 92 -7.80 4.42 -10.92
C GLU A 92 -8.07 4.05 -12.39
N SER A 93 -7.02 3.91 -13.21
CA SER A 93 -7.07 3.38 -14.58
C SER A 93 -7.50 1.92 -14.64
#